data_AF-A0A654BIK9-F1
#
_entry.id   AF-A0A654BIK9-F1
#
_cell.length_a   1.000
_cell.length_b   1.000
_cell.length_c   1.000
_cell.angle_alpha   90.00
_cell.angle_beta   90.00
_cell.angle_gamma   90.00
#
_symmetry.space_group_name_H-M   'P 1'
#
loop_
_entity.id
_entity.type
_entity.pdbx_description
1 polymer ?
#
loop_
_entity_poly.entity_id
_entity_poly.type
_entity_poly.pdbx_seq_one_letter_code
_entity_poly.pdbx_strand_id
1 'polypeptide(L)'
;MTRHVGAALLTALLLAGCAGAQRETTAPSPRKIERLAAVKADPAEAVRILNAYRAGKGLGPVRLDSTLTTMAQRQSDAMAASDDLSHSAAGSFSSRVNGAGLDTVRAAENLGAGYYSTQEAFDGWKKSSGHEANLSMPQATRIGLALAKNPQTRYGAWWTLVLAGEPEKRQEMSAGPLVPVRGSGTTTFRWGAPL
;
A
#
# COMPACT_ATOMS: atom_id res chain seq x y z
N MET A 1 18.94 -79.35 38.87
CA MET A 1 18.87 -78.12 39.67
C MET A 1 19.74 -77.08 39.00
N THR A 2 19.16 -76.11 38.28
CA THR A 2 19.67 -74.73 38.11
C THR A 2 18.68 -73.94 37.27
N ARG A 3 18.15 -72.88 37.89
CA ARG A 3 17.34 -71.81 37.32
C ARG A 3 18.30 -70.86 36.60
N HIS A 4 17.87 -70.10 35.59
CA HIS A 4 18.10 -68.64 35.56
C HIS A 4 17.13 -67.96 34.59
N VAL A 5 16.33 -67.08 35.19
CA VAL A 5 15.46 -66.05 34.63
C VAL A 5 16.35 -64.89 34.16
N GLY A 6 16.00 -64.22 33.07
CA GLY A 6 16.59 -62.91 32.76
C GLY A 6 16.33 -62.40 31.34
N ALA A 7 15.08 -62.03 31.04
CA ALA A 7 14.81 -61.10 29.94
C ALA A 7 14.54 -59.72 30.57
N ALA A 8 15.44 -58.77 30.34
CA ALA A 8 15.24 -57.37 30.72
C ALA A 8 15.46 -56.49 29.49
N LEU A 9 14.42 -55.71 29.18
CA LEU A 9 14.31 -54.70 28.14
C LEU A 9 15.37 -53.61 28.29
N LEU A 10 15.81 -53.04 27.16
CA LEU A 10 16.20 -51.62 27.06
C LEU A 10 15.84 -51.11 25.65
N THR A 11 14.61 -50.61 25.50
CA THR A 11 14.18 -49.81 24.35
C THR A 11 14.69 -48.38 24.57
N ALA A 12 15.71 -47.96 23.83
CA ALA A 12 16.16 -46.58 23.81
C ALA A 12 15.30 -45.78 22.82
N LEU A 13 14.37 -44.96 23.33
CA LEU A 13 13.71 -43.91 22.55
C LEU A 13 14.72 -42.77 22.33
N LEU A 14 15.20 -42.61 21.09
CA LEU A 14 15.92 -41.40 20.68
C LEU A 14 14.91 -40.32 20.30
N LEU A 15 14.68 -39.37 21.22
CA LEU A 15 14.14 -38.06 20.89
C LEU A 15 15.23 -37.26 20.17
N ALA A 16 15.18 -37.18 18.83
CA ALA A 16 15.95 -36.21 18.07
C ALA A 16 15.01 -35.05 17.68
N GLY A 17 15.24 -33.91 18.32
CA GLY A 17 14.36 -32.75 18.27
C GLY A 17 14.19 -32.14 16.89
N CYS A 18 13.04 -31.51 16.69
CA CYS A 18 12.82 -30.55 15.63
C CYS A 18 13.83 -29.41 15.80
N ALA A 19 14.97 -29.50 15.10
CA ALA A 19 15.82 -28.35 14.85
C ALA A 19 15.01 -27.43 13.92
N GLY A 20 14.27 -26.49 14.51
CA GLY A 20 13.73 -25.36 13.78
C GLY A 20 14.91 -24.67 13.10
N ALA A 21 14.93 -24.68 11.77
CA ALA A 21 15.92 -23.96 10.99
C ALA A 21 15.86 -22.49 11.42
N GLN A 22 16.78 -22.07 12.29
CA GLN A 22 17.04 -20.66 12.52
C GLN A 22 17.44 -20.11 11.16
N ARG A 23 16.62 -19.21 10.59
CA ARG A 23 17.05 -18.42 9.44
C ARG A 23 18.36 -17.75 9.85
N GLU A 24 19.48 -18.21 9.32
CA GLU A 24 20.76 -17.52 9.44
C GLU A 24 20.59 -16.17 8.76
N THR A 25 20.35 -15.13 9.56
CA THR A 25 20.41 -13.75 9.10
C THR A 25 21.88 -13.43 8.84
N THR A 26 22.34 -13.76 7.64
CA THR A 26 23.67 -13.35 7.19
C THR A 26 23.70 -11.83 7.16
N ALA A 27 24.69 -11.21 7.79
CA ALA A 27 24.84 -9.76 7.79
C ALA A 27 24.90 -9.22 6.35
N PRO A 28 24.27 -8.07 6.05
CA PRO A 28 24.27 -7.50 4.72
C PRO A 28 25.67 -7.08 4.30
N SER A 29 26.01 -7.31 3.03
CA SER A 29 27.33 -6.96 2.51
C SER A 29 27.56 -5.44 2.55
N PRO A 30 28.80 -4.97 2.78
CA PRO A 30 29.13 -3.54 2.75
C PRO A 30 28.67 -2.85 1.46
N ARG A 31 28.82 -3.52 0.31
CA ARG A 31 28.36 -3.03 -1.00
C ARG A 31 26.84 -2.79 -1.03
N LYS A 32 26.04 -3.66 -0.40
CA LYS A 32 24.58 -3.47 -0.33
C LYS A 32 24.23 -2.26 0.53
N ILE A 33 24.90 -2.10 1.68
CA ILE A 33 24.72 -0.95 2.57
C ILE A 33 25.03 0.36 1.84
N GLU A 34 26.17 0.43 1.16
CA GLU A 34 26.60 1.60 0.40
C GLU A 34 25.60 1.95 -0.72
N ARG A 35 25.19 0.94 -1.52
CA ARG A 35 24.21 1.15 -2.58
C ARG A 35 22.88 1.67 -2.03
N LEU A 36 22.38 1.08 -0.93
CA LEU A 36 21.12 1.51 -0.30
C LEU A 36 21.23 2.90 0.33
N ALA A 37 22.40 3.31 0.83
CA ALA A 37 22.60 4.65 1.37
C ALA A 37 22.30 5.73 0.31
N ALA A 38 22.67 5.48 -0.95
CA ALA A 38 22.42 6.39 -2.06
C ALA A 38 20.95 6.42 -2.54
N VAL A 39 20.16 5.38 -2.25
CA VAL A 39 18.75 5.33 -2.69
C VAL A 39 17.92 6.34 -1.91
N LYS A 40 17.19 7.17 -2.65
CA LYS A 40 16.27 8.17 -2.11
C LYS A 40 14.99 8.17 -2.93
N ALA A 41 13.85 8.35 -2.26
CA ALA A 41 12.64 8.78 -2.94
C ALA A 41 12.77 10.26 -3.27
N ASP A 42 12.48 10.61 -4.52
CA ASP A 42 12.36 12.01 -4.96
C ASP A 42 10.90 12.26 -5.36
N PRO A 43 10.10 12.89 -4.47
CA PRO A 43 8.70 13.18 -4.77
C PRO A 43 8.51 14.14 -5.94
N ALA A 44 9.44 15.08 -6.17
CA ALA A 44 9.34 16.02 -7.29
C ALA A 44 9.63 15.31 -8.63
N GLU A 45 10.63 14.44 -8.65
CA GLU A 45 10.90 13.58 -9.80
C GLU A 45 9.71 12.65 -10.08
N ALA A 46 9.09 12.08 -9.05
CA ALA A 46 7.91 11.23 -9.19
C ALA A 46 6.74 11.94 -9.88
N VAL A 47 6.43 13.18 -9.45
CA VAL A 47 5.43 14.03 -10.12
C VAL A 47 5.80 14.24 -11.58
N ARG A 48 7.07 14.62 -11.85
CA ARG A 48 7.54 14.90 -13.21
C ARG A 48 7.40 13.68 -14.12
N ILE A 49 7.87 12.51 -13.69
CA ILE A 49 7.79 11.26 -14.45
C ILE A 49 6.34 10.88 -14.72
N LEU A 50 5.50 10.91 -13.68
CA LEU A 50 4.10 10.50 -13.82
C LEU A 50 3.28 11.48 -14.67
N ASN A 51 3.49 12.79 -14.52
CA ASN A 51 2.79 13.78 -15.34
C ASN A 51 3.20 13.70 -16.80
N ALA A 52 4.49 13.48 -17.11
CA ALA A 52 4.91 13.23 -18.49
C ALA A 52 4.24 11.97 -19.08
N TYR A 53 4.17 10.90 -18.29
CA TYR A 53 3.50 9.67 -18.68
C TYR A 53 2.00 9.87 -18.94
N ARG A 54 1.32 10.58 -18.04
CA ARG A 54 -0.12 10.87 -18.11
C ARG A 54 -0.45 11.81 -19.27
N ALA A 55 0.37 12.83 -19.52
CA ALA A 55 0.22 13.73 -20.65
C ALA A 55 0.29 12.98 -21.99
N GLY A 56 1.21 12.02 -22.13
CA GLY A 56 1.30 11.16 -23.32
C GLY A 56 0.06 10.29 -23.59
N LYS A 57 -0.84 10.17 -22.60
CA LYS A 57 -2.12 9.46 -22.70
C LYS A 57 -3.34 10.39 -22.68
N GLY A 58 -3.14 11.71 -22.72
CA GLY A 58 -4.23 12.68 -22.61
C GLY A 58 -4.90 12.73 -21.23
N LEU A 59 -4.22 12.27 -20.17
CA LEU A 59 -4.72 12.30 -18.80
C LEU A 59 -4.26 13.57 -18.07
N GLY A 60 -5.09 14.06 -17.14
CA GLY A 60 -4.78 15.24 -16.32
C GLY A 60 -3.60 15.00 -15.36
N PRO A 61 -2.89 16.07 -14.96
CA PRO A 61 -1.73 15.96 -14.08
C PRO A 61 -2.13 15.61 -12.64
N VAL A 62 -1.16 15.11 -11.90
CA VAL A 62 -1.22 14.92 -10.45
C VAL A 62 -0.32 15.91 -9.71
N ARG A 63 -0.65 16.17 -8.45
CA ARG A 63 0.17 16.95 -7.49
C ARG A 63 0.53 16.11 -6.26
N LEU A 64 1.61 16.47 -5.58
CA LEU A 64 1.97 15.83 -4.31
C LEU A 64 0.90 16.07 -3.25
N ASP A 65 0.73 15.06 -2.40
CA ASP A 65 -0.17 15.08 -1.28
C ASP A 65 0.47 14.45 -0.05
N SER A 66 0.54 15.21 1.04
CA SER A 66 1.20 14.78 2.28
C SER A 66 0.46 13.64 2.99
N THR A 67 -0.87 13.57 2.86
CA THR A 67 -1.67 12.48 3.43
C THR A 67 -1.38 11.19 2.70
N LEU A 68 -1.37 11.21 1.36
CA LEU A 68 -0.99 10.04 0.56
C LEU A 68 0.47 9.63 0.80
N THR A 69 1.37 10.60 0.98
CA THR A 69 2.79 10.34 1.28
C THR A 69 2.95 9.66 2.64
N THR A 70 2.21 10.12 3.66
CA THR A 70 2.20 9.50 5.00
C THR A 70 1.66 8.08 4.94
N MET A 71 0.58 7.85 4.20
CA MET A 71 0.02 6.52 3.98
C MET A 71 1.01 5.59 3.27
N ALA A 72 1.68 6.10 2.23
CA ALA A 72 2.72 5.37 1.50
C ALA A 72 3.90 4.99 2.42
N GLN A 73 4.35 5.92 3.27
CA GLN A 73 5.47 5.70 4.19
C GLN A 73 5.17 4.59 5.18
N ARG A 74 4.00 4.62 5.82
CA ARG A 74 3.57 3.56 6.75
C ARG A 74 3.58 2.18 6.09
N GLN A 75 3.12 2.12 4.83
CA GLN A 75 3.11 0.88 4.07
C GLN A 75 4.54 0.42 3.71
N SER A 76 5.42 1.33 3.26
CA SER A 76 6.83 1.00 2.98
C SER A 76 7.56 0.50 4.22
N ASP A 77 7.37 1.18 5.36
CA ASP A 77 7.97 0.80 6.64
C ASP A 77 7.50 -0.58 7.09
N ALA A 78 6.20 -0.87 6.96
CA ALA A 78 5.65 -2.15 7.33
C ALA A 78 6.20 -3.29 6.44
N MET A 79 6.30 -3.09 5.12
CA MET A 79 6.92 -4.06 4.21
C MET A 79 8.41 -4.28 4.54
N ALA A 80 9.12 -3.21 4.89
CA ALA A 80 10.52 -3.29 5.30
C ALA A 80 10.71 -3.97 6.66
N ALA A 81 9.72 -3.89 7.56
CA ALA A 81 9.74 -4.56 8.86
C ALA A 81 9.40 -6.05 8.74
N SER A 82 8.47 -6.42 7.85
CA SER A 82 8.05 -7.81 7.65
C SER A 82 8.88 -8.59 6.62
N ASP A 83 9.76 -7.92 5.87
CA ASP A 83 10.46 -8.47 4.70
C ASP A 83 9.49 -9.08 3.66
N ASP A 84 8.32 -8.45 3.50
CA ASP A 84 7.25 -8.96 2.63
C ASP A 84 6.66 -7.88 1.73
N LEU A 85 6.47 -8.22 0.46
CA LEU A 85 5.87 -7.33 -0.54
C LEU A 85 4.37 -7.60 -0.58
N SER A 86 3.63 -6.95 0.32
CA SER A 86 2.22 -7.24 0.55
C SER A 86 1.39 -5.96 0.66
N HIS A 87 0.28 -5.89 -0.08
CA HIS A 87 -0.72 -4.81 0.01
C HIS A 87 -1.37 -4.68 1.40
N SER A 88 -1.14 -5.65 2.29
CA SER A 88 -1.73 -5.68 3.64
C SER A 88 -0.72 -5.45 4.76
N ALA A 89 0.54 -5.11 4.46
CA ALA A 89 1.61 -4.97 5.45
C ALA A 89 1.28 -3.99 6.59
N ALA A 90 0.65 -2.84 6.27
CA ALA A 90 0.17 -1.87 7.26
C ALA A 90 -1.36 -1.90 7.46
N GLY A 91 -1.98 -3.08 7.43
CA GLY A 91 -3.44 -3.26 7.35
C GLY A 91 -3.93 -3.32 5.91
N SER A 92 -5.20 -3.60 5.64
CA SER A 92 -5.70 -3.68 4.25
C SER A 92 -5.66 -2.31 3.57
N PHE A 93 -5.59 -2.28 2.23
CA PHE A 93 -5.59 -1.01 1.48
C PHE A 93 -6.82 -0.17 1.84
N SER A 94 -8.00 -0.79 1.89
CA SER A 94 -9.24 -0.11 2.29
C SER A 94 -9.17 0.44 3.72
N SER A 95 -8.62 -0.29 4.70
CA SER A 95 -8.52 0.25 6.06
C SER A 95 -7.58 1.46 6.13
N ARG A 96 -6.51 1.48 5.31
CA ARG A 96 -5.59 2.61 5.23
C ARG A 96 -6.22 3.83 4.55
N VAL A 97 -6.97 3.64 3.46
CA VAL A 97 -7.74 4.70 2.78
C VAL A 97 -8.76 5.32 3.74
N ASN A 98 -9.50 4.48 4.46
CA ASN A 98 -10.50 4.94 5.42
C ASN A 98 -9.85 5.69 6.60
N GLY A 99 -8.76 5.16 7.14
CA GLY A 99 -7.99 5.83 8.20
C GLY A 99 -7.36 7.16 7.76
N ALA A 100 -7.22 7.39 6.46
CA ALA A 100 -6.75 8.66 5.88
C ALA A 100 -7.89 9.64 5.54
N GLY A 101 -9.15 9.28 5.80
CA GLY A 101 -10.33 10.10 5.48
C GLY A 101 -10.59 10.23 3.98
N LEU A 102 -10.24 9.19 3.21
CA LEU A 102 -10.32 9.15 1.74
C LEU A 102 -11.45 8.24 1.25
N ASP A 103 -12.46 7.97 2.08
CA ASP A 103 -13.53 7.00 1.81
C ASP A 103 -14.39 7.34 0.58
N THR A 104 -14.44 8.62 0.21
CA THR A 104 -15.27 9.12 -0.91
C THR A 104 -14.48 9.29 -2.21
N VAL A 105 -13.19 8.90 -2.24
CA VAL A 105 -12.36 9.07 -3.43
C VAL A 105 -11.93 7.75 -4.02
N ARG A 106 -11.78 7.73 -5.35
CA ARG A 106 -11.09 6.64 -6.00
C ARG A 106 -9.59 6.73 -5.66
N ALA A 107 -9.06 5.66 -5.09
CA ALA A 107 -7.64 5.53 -4.75
C ALA A 107 -7.05 4.22 -5.29
N ALA A 108 -5.74 4.21 -5.52
CA ALA A 108 -4.98 3.08 -6.02
C ALA A 108 -3.55 3.06 -5.41
N GLU A 109 -2.91 1.89 -5.44
CA GLU A 109 -1.57 1.69 -4.89
C GLU A 109 -0.70 0.84 -5.81
N ASN A 110 0.55 1.27 -5.99
CA ASN A 110 1.62 0.45 -6.57
C ASN A 110 2.68 0.16 -5.51
N LEU A 111 3.09 -1.10 -5.41
CA LEU A 111 4.17 -1.54 -4.54
C LEU A 111 5.38 -1.94 -5.37
N GLY A 112 6.57 -1.76 -4.83
CA GLY A 112 7.80 -2.17 -5.47
C GLY A 112 8.89 -2.45 -4.44
N ALA A 113 9.87 -3.27 -4.80
CA ALA A 113 11.03 -3.49 -3.95
C ALA A 113 12.26 -3.79 -4.79
N GLY A 114 13.44 -3.43 -4.26
CA GLY A 114 14.72 -3.67 -4.91
C GLY A 114 15.11 -2.66 -6.01
N TYR A 115 14.29 -1.63 -6.23
CA TYR A 115 14.64 -0.50 -7.09
C TYR A 115 15.55 0.48 -6.36
N TYR A 116 16.58 0.97 -7.04
CA TYR A 116 17.60 1.87 -6.49
C TYR A 116 17.39 3.34 -6.87
N SER A 117 16.30 3.67 -7.57
CA SER A 117 15.89 5.05 -7.84
C SER A 117 14.37 5.18 -8.06
N THR A 118 13.86 6.41 -7.97
CA THR A 118 12.48 6.74 -8.35
C THR A 118 12.20 6.32 -9.80
N GLN A 119 13.11 6.63 -10.73
CA GLN A 119 12.98 6.27 -12.14
C GLN A 119 12.86 4.75 -12.35
N GLU A 120 13.71 3.96 -11.70
CA GLU A 120 13.64 2.50 -11.77
C GLU A 120 12.31 1.95 -11.27
N ALA A 121 11.79 2.48 -10.15
CA ALA A 121 10.50 2.07 -9.62
C ALA A 121 9.36 2.35 -10.60
N PHE A 122 9.34 3.54 -11.21
CA PHE A 122 8.35 3.88 -12.24
C PHE A 122 8.48 3.02 -13.50
N ASP A 123 9.69 2.71 -13.94
CA ASP A 123 9.89 1.86 -15.12
C ASP A 123 9.48 0.41 -14.85
N GLY A 124 9.67 -0.07 -13.62
CA GLY A 124 9.11 -1.34 -13.16
C GLY A 124 7.57 -1.34 -13.16
N TRP A 125 6.94 -0.30 -12.61
CA TRP A 125 5.48 -0.17 -12.58
C TRP A 125 4.87 -0.04 -13.98
N LYS A 126 5.47 0.71 -14.90
CA LYS A 126 4.98 0.83 -16.29
C LYS A 126 4.98 -0.51 -17.05
N LYS A 127 5.90 -1.42 -16.71
CA LYS A 127 6.01 -2.75 -17.35
C LYS A 127 5.02 -3.78 -16.82
N SER A 128 4.31 -3.48 -15.73
CA SER A 128 3.32 -4.37 -15.12
C SER A 128 1.91 -3.85 -15.40
N SER A 129 1.08 -4.64 -16.08
CA SER A 129 -0.27 -4.21 -16.49
C SER A 129 -1.15 -3.71 -15.33
N GLY A 130 -1.11 -4.39 -14.18
CA GLY A 130 -1.86 -3.98 -12.99
C GLY A 130 -1.37 -2.65 -12.42
N HIS A 131 -0.05 -2.47 -12.32
CA HIS A 131 0.52 -1.21 -11.84
C HIS A 131 0.33 -0.06 -12.85
N GLU A 132 0.42 -0.36 -14.15
CA GLU A 132 0.22 0.59 -15.22
C GLU A 132 -1.21 1.15 -15.22
N ALA A 133 -2.21 0.28 -15.00
CA ALA A 133 -3.61 0.68 -14.88
C ALA A 133 -3.81 1.72 -13.76
N ASN A 134 -3.08 1.59 -12.65
CA ASN A 134 -3.11 2.58 -11.57
C ASN A 134 -2.44 3.90 -11.96
N LEU A 135 -1.28 3.87 -12.64
CA LEU A 135 -0.61 5.08 -13.15
C LEU A 135 -1.48 5.86 -14.14
N SER A 136 -2.28 5.12 -14.92
CA SER A 136 -3.23 5.62 -15.92
C SER A 136 -4.63 5.86 -15.36
N MET A 137 -4.85 5.79 -14.04
CA MET A 137 -6.16 6.02 -13.42
C MET A 137 -6.70 7.42 -13.80
N PRO A 138 -7.82 7.53 -14.54
CA PRO A 138 -8.30 8.82 -15.05
C PRO A 138 -8.65 9.83 -13.96
N GLN A 139 -9.18 9.33 -12.83
CA GLN A 139 -9.61 10.14 -11.69
C GLN A 139 -8.45 10.68 -10.86
N ALA A 140 -7.22 10.18 -11.04
CA ALA A 140 -6.09 10.57 -10.20
C ALA A 140 -5.72 12.04 -10.41
N THR A 141 -5.67 12.80 -9.30
CA THR A 141 -5.19 14.19 -9.26
C THR A 141 -4.13 14.40 -8.17
N ARG A 142 -3.95 13.42 -7.28
CA ARG A 142 -3.08 13.48 -6.11
C ARG A 142 -2.19 12.24 -6.07
N ILE A 143 -0.94 12.42 -5.63
CA ILE A 143 -0.01 11.31 -5.39
C ILE A 143 0.78 11.45 -4.09
N GLY A 144 1.16 10.31 -3.54
CA GLY A 144 2.17 10.19 -2.49
C GLY A 144 3.15 9.08 -2.83
N LEU A 145 4.44 9.34 -2.62
CA LEU A 145 5.51 8.37 -2.85
C LEU A 145 6.33 8.23 -1.57
N ALA A 146 6.66 7.00 -1.21
CA ALA A 146 7.54 6.73 -0.08
C ALA A 146 8.53 5.60 -0.38
N LEU A 147 9.61 5.61 0.41
CA LEU A 147 10.67 4.61 0.41
C LEU A 147 11.02 4.27 1.86
N ALA A 148 11.08 2.98 2.16
CA ALA A 148 11.72 2.46 3.36
C ALA A 148 12.94 1.62 2.96
N LYS A 149 14.01 1.72 3.75
CA LYS A 149 15.26 1.00 3.50
C LYS A 149 15.60 0.13 4.70
N ASN A 150 15.82 -1.16 4.46
CA ASN A 150 16.30 -2.09 5.47
C ASN A 150 17.31 -3.06 4.84
N PRO A 151 18.62 -2.86 5.04
CA PRO A 151 19.64 -3.70 4.39
C PRO A 151 19.57 -5.18 4.80
N GLN A 152 18.93 -5.51 5.94
CA GLN A 152 18.74 -6.88 6.41
C GLN A 152 17.70 -7.66 5.60
N THR A 153 16.80 -6.98 4.87
CA THR A 153 15.71 -7.63 4.15
C THR A 153 16.12 -8.08 2.75
N ARG A 154 15.37 -9.00 2.14
CA ARG A 154 15.70 -9.58 0.83
C ARG A 154 15.94 -8.53 -0.25
N TYR A 155 15.16 -7.44 -0.26
CA TYR A 155 15.21 -6.41 -1.29
C TYR A 155 15.94 -5.13 -0.90
N GLY A 156 16.10 -4.85 0.40
CA GLY A 156 16.82 -3.65 0.86
C GLY A 156 16.04 -2.33 0.75
N ALA A 157 15.35 -2.08 -0.37
CA ALA A 157 14.56 -0.89 -0.64
C ALA A 157 13.10 -1.28 -0.93
N TRP A 158 12.15 -0.57 -0.34
CA TRP A 158 10.72 -0.86 -0.37
C TRP A 158 9.96 0.41 -0.73
N TRP A 159 9.20 0.35 -1.80
CA TRP A 159 8.58 1.50 -2.44
C TRP A 159 7.07 1.36 -2.41
N THR A 160 6.40 2.46 -2.08
CA THR A 160 4.94 2.58 -2.17
C THR A 160 4.59 3.87 -2.90
N LEU A 161 3.77 3.77 -3.93
CA LEU A 161 3.10 4.90 -4.58
C LEU A 161 1.59 4.77 -4.32
N VAL A 162 0.97 5.83 -3.82
CA VAL A 162 -0.48 5.93 -3.67
C VAL A 162 -0.99 7.04 -4.58
N LEU A 163 -2.06 6.77 -5.33
CA LEU A 163 -2.77 7.74 -6.15
C LEU A 163 -4.18 7.91 -5.61
N ALA A 164 -4.72 9.13 -5.67
CA ALA A 164 -6.12 9.38 -5.38
C ALA A 164 -6.68 10.50 -6.26
N GLY A 165 -8.00 10.49 -6.45
CA GLY A 165 -8.72 11.65 -6.97
C GLY A 165 -8.96 12.73 -5.91
N GLU A 166 -9.65 13.79 -6.33
CA GLU A 166 -10.23 14.75 -5.38
C GLU A 166 -11.46 14.14 -4.70
N PRO A 167 -11.75 14.53 -3.44
CA PRO A 167 -13.07 14.33 -2.86
C PRO A 167 -14.12 14.80 -3.85
N GLU A 168 -15.12 13.97 -4.14
CA GLU A 168 -16.28 14.46 -4.88
C GLU A 168 -16.76 15.72 -4.16
N LYS A 169 -16.93 16.81 -4.91
CA LYS A 169 -17.63 17.98 -4.36
C LYS A 169 -18.97 17.43 -3.91
N ARG A 170 -19.20 17.40 -2.59
CA ARG A 170 -20.53 17.23 -2.04
C ARG A 170 -21.34 18.30 -2.76
N GLN A 171 -22.20 17.92 -3.70
CA GLN A 171 -23.22 18.83 -4.15
C GLN A 171 -23.98 19.12 -2.86
N GLU A 172 -23.77 20.31 -2.28
CA GLU A 172 -24.78 20.87 -1.42
C GLU A 172 -26.04 20.74 -2.25
N MET A 173 -26.96 19.86 -1.81
CA MET A 173 -28.33 20.02 -2.22
C MET A 173 -28.64 21.44 -1.76
N SER A 174 -28.51 22.41 -2.67
CA SER A 174 -29.01 23.75 -2.47
C SER A 174 -30.43 23.49 -2.03
N ALA A 175 -30.72 23.79 -0.76
CA ALA A 175 -32.09 23.79 -0.30
C ALA A 175 -32.78 24.73 -1.26
N GLY A 176 -33.49 24.17 -2.25
CA GLY A 176 -34.27 24.97 -3.17
C GLY A 176 -35.13 25.89 -2.31
N PRO A 177 -35.38 27.14 -2.74
CA PRO A 177 -36.12 28.08 -1.91
C PRO A 177 -37.36 27.40 -1.38
N LEU A 178 -37.52 27.39 -0.05
CA LEU A 178 -38.68 26.80 0.60
C LEU A 178 -39.90 27.56 0.08
N VAL A 179 -40.64 26.96 -0.86
CA VAL A 179 -41.87 27.54 -1.37
C VAL A 179 -42.92 27.38 -0.26
N PRO A 180 -43.49 28.47 0.29
CA PRO A 180 -44.54 28.36 1.28
C PRO A 180 -45.77 27.77 0.61
N VAL A 181 -46.14 26.53 0.97
CA VAL A 181 -47.44 25.99 0.59
C VAL A 181 -48.49 26.72 1.43
N ARG A 182 -49.21 27.67 0.83
CA ARG A 182 -50.46 28.20 1.41
C ARG A 182 -51.54 27.13 1.24
N GLY A 183 -51.65 26.26 2.24
CA GLY A 183 -52.76 25.32 2.39
C GLY A 183 -53.30 25.46 3.81
N SER A 184 -54.56 25.88 3.92
CA SER A 184 -55.31 25.85 5.18
C SER A 184 -55.45 24.41 5.66
N GLY A 185 -54.94 24.12 6.86
CA GLY A 185 -55.23 22.88 7.59
C GLY A 185 -54.22 21.76 7.40
N THR A 186 -53.55 21.42 8.50
CA THR A 186 -52.94 20.12 8.83
C THR A 186 -51.77 19.66 7.94
N THR A 187 -50.55 19.98 8.38
CA THR A 187 -49.29 19.51 7.81
C THR A 187 -49.15 17.98 7.94
N THR A 188 -49.12 17.29 6.80
CA THR A 188 -48.47 15.97 6.66
C THR A 188 -47.54 16.02 5.46
N PHE A 189 -46.28 15.64 5.65
CA PHE A 189 -45.27 15.60 4.59
C PHE A 189 -45.25 14.21 3.95
N ARG A 190 -45.29 14.15 2.62
CA ARG A 190 -45.06 12.91 1.84
C ARG A 190 -44.04 13.18 0.74
N TRP A 191 -43.03 12.31 0.63
CA TRP A 191 -41.97 12.39 -0.38
C TRP A 191 -42.49 11.86 -1.73
N GLY A 192 -42.31 12.63 -2.80
CA GLY A 192 -42.61 12.22 -4.18
C GLY A 192 -41.39 11.65 -4.90
N ALA A 193 -41.60 10.65 -5.75
CA ALA A 193 -40.55 9.97 -6.52
C ALA A 193 -40.16 10.74 -7.80
N PRO A 194 -38.91 10.60 -8.30
CA PRO A 194 -38.42 11.32 -9.48
C PRO A 194 -38.87 10.68 -10.80
N LEU A 195 -38.99 11.52 -11.85
CA LEU A 195 -39.14 11.13 -13.26
C LEU A 195 -37.76 10.87 -13.89
#